data_AF-A0A150NJ89-F1
#
_entry.id   AF-A0A150NJ89-F1
#
_cell.length_a   1.000
_cell.length_b   1.000
_cell.length_c   1.000
_cell.angle_alpha   90.00
_cell.angle_beta   90.00
_cell.angle_gamma   90.00
#
_symmetry.space_group_name_H-M   'P 1'
#
loop_
_entity.id
_entity.type
_entity.pdbx_description
1 polymer ?
#
loop_
_entity_poly.entity_id
_entity_poly.type
_entity_poly.pdbx_seq_one_letter_code
_entity_poly.pdbx_strand_id
1 'polypeptide(L)'
;MKNWKKYAFASASVVALAAGLAACGNLSGNSKKAADSASGEKTVIKMYQIGDKPDNLDELLENANKIIGEKVGAKLDIQYLGWGDYDKKMSVITSSGENYDIAFASNYVVNAQKGAYADLTDLYKKEGAELYKALDPAYIKGNSINGKIYAVPVAANVASSQNFAFNGTLLAKYGIDISGVTSYETLEPVLKQIKEKAPDVVPFAVTKNFIPSDNFDYPVPNGLPFVIDLEGDTTKIVNRYEVPRFKEHLKTLHKFYEAGYIPKDVATSDTSFDLQQDTWFVREETVGPADYGNSLLSRVANKDIQIKPITNFIKKNQTTQVANFVISNNSKNKEKSMEVLNLLNTNPELLNGLVYGPEGKNWEKFQVKKTVLKSLMATKETLTWVDGTLVTTGSFTSTKTLQTNKSKILRNNWQKLKNLQLLDSSLTLTM
;
A
#
# COMPACT_ATOMS: atom_id res chain seq x y z
N MET A 1 31.43 60.61 2.91
CA MET A 1 30.65 59.60 2.15
C MET A 1 30.65 58.25 2.90
N LYS A 2 29.74 58.04 3.87
CA LYS A 2 29.57 56.70 4.49
C LYS A 2 28.19 56.40 5.11
N ASN A 3 27.26 57.36 5.11
CA ASN A 3 25.95 57.19 5.76
C ASN A 3 24.75 57.13 4.80
N TRP A 4 24.90 57.47 3.51
CA TRP A 4 23.78 57.44 2.54
C TRP A 4 23.30 56.02 2.20
N LYS A 5 24.22 55.03 2.18
CA LYS A 5 23.87 53.65 1.81
C LYS A 5 22.99 52.93 2.84
N LYS A 6 22.98 53.38 4.10
CA LYS A 6 22.14 52.77 5.17
C LYS A 6 20.68 53.23 5.09
N TYR A 7 20.43 54.46 4.65
CA TYR A 7 19.07 54.97 4.51
C TYR A 7 18.36 54.46 3.25
N ALA A 8 19.11 54.21 2.16
CA ALA A 8 18.56 53.62 0.94
C ALA A 8 18.11 52.15 1.10
N PHE A 9 18.77 51.39 1.99
CA PHE A 9 18.38 50.01 2.29
C PHE A 9 17.22 49.91 3.30
N ALA A 10 17.06 50.88 4.19
CA ALA A 10 15.93 50.92 5.13
C ALA A 10 14.62 51.34 4.45
N SER A 11 14.67 52.21 3.43
CA SER A 11 13.47 52.62 2.67
C SER A 11 12.96 51.57 1.69
N ALA A 12 13.84 50.69 1.17
CA ALA A 12 13.44 49.62 0.25
C ALA A 12 12.72 48.46 0.98
N SER A 13 13.06 48.20 2.25
CA SER A 13 12.44 47.13 3.04
C SER A 13 11.04 47.49 3.56
N VAL A 14 10.71 48.77 3.73
CA VAL A 14 9.38 49.22 4.18
C VAL A 14 8.36 49.25 3.02
N VAL A 15 8.81 49.49 1.79
CA VAL A 15 7.93 49.44 0.59
C VAL A 15 7.66 48.00 0.15
N ALA A 16 8.58 47.06 0.38
CA ALA A 16 8.35 45.63 0.11
C ALA A 16 7.40 44.96 1.13
N LEU A 17 7.33 45.44 2.37
CA LEU A 17 6.35 44.96 3.36
C LEU A 17 4.92 45.53 3.12
N ALA A 18 4.78 46.70 2.50
CA ALA A 18 3.47 47.28 2.19
C ALA A 18 2.78 46.65 0.96
N ALA A 19 3.54 46.05 0.04
CA ALA A 19 2.99 45.34 -1.13
C ALA A 19 2.54 43.90 -0.82
N GLY A 20 2.98 43.31 0.30
CA GLY A 20 2.56 41.97 0.75
C GLY A 20 1.26 41.92 1.54
N LEU A 21 0.77 43.07 2.02
CA LEU A 21 -0.45 43.18 2.85
C LEU A 21 -1.68 43.69 2.09
N ALA A 22 -1.53 44.05 0.81
CA ALA A 22 -2.64 44.47 -0.06
C ALA A 22 -3.28 43.32 -0.87
N ALA A 23 -2.79 42.08 -0.74
CA ALA A 23 -3.38 40.89 -1.36
C ALA A 23 -4.29 40.08 -0.41
N CYS A 24 -4.41 40.48 0.86
CA CYS A 24 -5.33 39.91 1.84
C CYS A 24 -6.30 41.00 2.34
N GLY A 25 -7.11 41.53 1.44
CA GLY A 25 -8.01 42.63 1.74
C GLY A 25 -9.17 42.73 0.75
N ASN A 26 -9.82 41.59 0.44
CA ASN A 26 -11.05 41.61 -0.34
C ASN A 26 -12.06 40.52 0.06
N LEU A 27 -12.17 40.24 1.36
CA LEU A 27 -13.21 39.35 1.90
C LEU A 27 -13.76 39.90 3.22
N SER A 28 -14.40 41.06 3.18
CA SER A 28 -15.50 41.38 4.10
C SER A 28 -16.32 42.55 3.58
N GLY A 29 -17.57 42.26 3.21
CA GLY A 29 -18.56 43.29 2.89
C GLY A 29 -19.62 42.86 1.88
N ASN A 30 -20.53 41.94 2.25
CA ASN A 30 -21.97 42.26 2.23
C ASN A 30 -22.78 41.16 2.94
N SER A 31 -23.04 41.36 4.23
CA SER A 31 -24.11 40.68 4.94
C SER A 31 -25.44 41.42 4.71
N LYS A 32 -26.26 40.94 3.78
CA LYS A 32 -27.74 40.91 3.90
C LYS A 32 -28.43 40.21 2.73
N LYS A 33 -29.22 39.20 3.10
CA LYS A 33 -30.34 38.56 2.39
C LYS A 33 -30.02 37.76 1.12
N ALA A 34 -29.81 36.46 1.32
CA ALA A 34 -30.57 35.44 0.61
C ALA A 34 -31.06 34.43 1.64
N ALA A 35 -32.30 34.60 2.09
CA ALA A 35 -33.07 33.52 2.65
C ALA A 35 -33.56 32.67 1.47
N ASP A 36 -33.49 31.36 1.66
CA ASP A 36 -34.05 30.29 0.85
C ASP A 36 -33.39 29.97 -0.50
N SER A 37 -32.48 29.01 -0.45
CA SER A 37 -32.23 28.03 -1.52
C SER A 37 -31.66 26.76 -0.87
N ALA A 38 -32.51 26.02 -0.18
CA ALA A 38 -32.24 24.64 0.17
C ALA A 38 -32.18 23.79 -1.11
N SER A 39 -30.96 23.51 -1.58
CA SER A 39 -30.68 22.52 -2.61
C SER A 39 -29.31 21.88 -2.35
N GLY A 40 -29.30 20.84 -1.52
CA GLY A 40 -28.56 19.59 -1.80
C GLY A 40 -27.03 19.55 -1.92
N GLU A 41 -26.25 20.52 -1.43
CA GLU A 41 -24.78 20.42 -1.53
C GLU A 41 -24.23 19.33 -0.56
N LYS A 42 -23.74 18.22 -1.13
CA LYS A 42 -23.21 17.07 -0.37
C LYS A 42 -21.92 17.45 0.36
N THR A 43 -21.76 17.02 1.60
CA THR A 43 -20.52 17.20 2.37
C THR A 43 -19.35 16.52 1.67
N VAL A 44 -18.27 17.26 1.42
CA VAL A 44 -17.04 16.71 0.85
C VAL A 44 -16.13 16.19 1.97
N ILE A 45 -15.71 14.94 1.87
CA ILE A 45 -14.79 14.25 2.77
C ILE A 45 -13.42 14.21 2.09
N LYS A 46 -12.45 14.95 2.64
CA LYS A 46 -11.08 15.04 2.11
C LYS A 46 -10.22 13.91 2.69
N MET A 47 -9.66 13.09 1.81
CA MET A 47 -8.85 11.94 2.13
C MET A 47 -7.42 12.08 1.60
N TYR A 48 -6.42 11.95 2.47
CA TYR A 48 -5.03 11.84 2.06
C TYR A 48 -4.60 10.37 1.86
N GLN A 49 -3.94 10.09 0.75
CA GLN A 49 -3.47 8.76 0.37
C GLN A 49 -1.97 8.75 0.05
N ILE A 50 -1.29 7.65 0.36
CA ILE A 50 0.12 7.42 0.03
C ILE A 50 0.27 6.99 -1.44
N GLY A 51 1.43 7.31 -2.02
CA GLY A 51 1.79 6.93 -3.38
C GLY A 51 1.36 7.94 -4.43
N ASP A 52 1.38 7.51 -5.70
CA ASP A 52 1.11 8.37 -6.85
C ASP A 52 -0.33 8.22 -7.31
N LYS A 53 -0.91 9.33 -7.79
CA LYS A 53 -2.31 9.33 -8.25
C LYS A 53 -2.46 8.50 -9.54
N PRO A 54 -3.58 7.79 -9.72
CA PRO A 54 -4.01 7.28 -11.02
C PRO A 54 -4.23 8.39 -12.03
N ASP A 55 -3.86 8.15 -13.27
CA ASP A 55 -4.15 9.05 -14.38
C ASP A 55 -5.67 9.26 -14.56
N ASN A 56 -6.47 8.25 -14.25
CA ASN A 56 -7.93 8.27 -14.32
C ASN A 56 -8.62 8.51 -12.96
N LEU A 57 -7.93 9.09 -11.97
CA LEU A 57 -8.50 9.32 -10.63
C LEU A 57 -9.84 10.07 -10.66
N ASP A 58 -9.98 11.05 -11.54
CA ASP A 58 -11.22 11.83 -11.66
C ASP A 58 -12.41 10.96 -12.10
N GLU A 59 -12.22 10.06 -13.06
CA GLU A 59 -13.27 9.12 -13.52
C GLU A 59 -13.63 8.12 -12.41
N LEU A 60 -12.62 7.63 -11.68
CA LEU A 60 -12.79 6.71 -10.56
C LEU A 60 -13.59 7.36 -9.43
N LEU A 61 -13.23 8.60 -9.04
CA LEU A 61 -13.94 9.35 -8.02
C LEU A 61 -15.33 9.74 -8.48
N GLU A 62 -15.55 10.09 -9.74
CA GLU A 62 -16.90 10.37 -10.25
C GLU A 62 -17.81 9.14 -10.08
N ASN A 63 -17.35 7.95 -10.46
CA ASN A 63 -18.11 6.72 -10.33
C ASN A 63 -18.33 6.32 -8.87
N ALA A 64 -17.29 6.40 -8.04
CA ALA A 64 -17.40 6.14 -6.61
C ALA A 64 -18.40 7.09 -5.93
N ASN A 65 -18.39 8.37 -6.30
CA ASN A 65 -19.24 9.39 -5.71
C ASN A 65 -20.71 9.29 -6.09
N LYS A 66 -21.06 8.55 -7.16
CA LYS A 66 -22.46 8.17 -7.44
C LYS A 66 -22.99 7.30 -6.29
N ILE A 67 -22.25 6.26 -5.93
CA ILE A 67 -22.61 5.31 -4.86
C ILE A 67 -22.52 5.97 -3.48
N ILE A 68 -21.39 6.63 -3.17
CA ILE A 68 -21.19 7.31 -1.87
C ILE A 68 -22.25 8.39 -1.66
N GLY A 69 -22.53 9.17 -2.71
CA GLY A 69 -23.52 10.22 -2.65
C GLY A 69 -24.96 9.73 -2.47
N GLU A 70 -25.31 8.56 -2.98
CA GLU A 70 -26.62 7.93 -2.77
C GLU A 70 -26.75 7.33 -1.37
N LYS A 71 -25.72 6.60 -0.90
CA LYS A 71 -25.78 5.85 0.36
C LYS A 71 -25.50 6.69 1.62
N VAL A 72 -24.62 7.68 1.51
CA VAL A 72 -24.08 8.44 2.66
C VAL A 72 -24.41 9.94 2.57
N GLY A 73 -24.83 10.45 1.40
CA GLY A 73 -25.05 11.89 1.22
C GLY A 73 -23.75 12.70 1.39
N ALA A 74 -22.63 12.12 0.94
CA ALA A 74 -21.30 12.72 0.96
C ALA A 74 -20.61 12.58 -0.41
N LYS A 75 -19.48 13.27 -0.58
CA LYS A 75 -18.58 13.13 -1.71
C LYS A 75 -17.17 12.89 -1.18
N LEU A 76 -16.46 11.88 -1.68
CA LEU A 76 -15.06 11.62 -1.39
C LEU A 76 -14.16 12.39 -2.38
N ASP A 77 -13.15 13.06 -1.83
CA ASP A 77 -12.03 13.66 -2.56
C ASP A 77 -10.73 13.02 -2.07
N ILE A 78 -9.89 12.50 -2.97
CA ILE A 78 -8.64 11.81 -2.61
C ILE A 78 -7.44 12.62 -3.13
N GLN A 79 -6.52 12.95 -2.24
CA GLN A 79 -5.27 13.64 -2.55
C GLN A 79 -4.07 12.73 -2.26
N TYR A 80 -3.28 12.46 -3.29
CA TYR A 80 -2.08 11.62 -3.22
C TYR A 80 -0.85 12.46 -2.86
N LEU A 81 -0.02 11.95 -1.95
CA LEU A 81 1.13 12.67 -1.41
C LEU A 81 2.51 12.13 -1.86
N GLY A 82 2.54 11.09 -2.72
CA GLY A 82 3.76 10.43 -3.19
C GLY A 82 4.31 9.44 -2.18
N TRP A 83 5.30 8.64 -2.61
CA TRP A 83 5.96 7.64 -1.75
C TRP A 83 7.09 8.21 -0.90
N GLY A 84 8.02 8.95 -1.53
CA GLY A 84 9.32 9.28 -0.93
C GLY A 84 9.25 10.23 0.27
N ASP A 85 8.26 11.12 0.32
CA ASP A 85 8.12 12.14 1.38
C ASP A 85 6.76 12.07 2.11
N TYR A 86 6.05 10.94 2.00
CA TYR A 86 4.74 10.76 2.60
C TYR A 86 4.74 11.12 4.09
N ASP A 87 5.64 10.50 4.86
CA ASP A 87 5.72 10.68 6.31
C ASP A 87 6.02 12.12 6.71
N LYS A 88 6.88 12.80 5.94
CA LYS A 88 7.21 14.21 6.19
C LYS A 88 6.01 15.11 5.93
N LYS A 89 5.33 14.94 4.79
CA LYS A 89 4.13 15.72 4.44
C LYS A 89 3.01 15.49 5.45
N MET A 90 2.75 14.23 5.81
CA MET A 90 1.70 13.88 6.78
C MET A 90 2.03 14.40 8.18
N SER A 91 3.30 14.42 8.58
CA SER A 91 3.72 15.02 9.85
C SER A 91 3.43 16.53 9.89
N VAL A 92 3.64 17.26 8.80
CA VAL A 92 3.31 18.69 8.69
C VAL A 92 1.80 18.91 8.72
N ILE A 93 1.03 18.13 7.94
CA ILE A 93 -0.44 18.20 7.92
C ILE A 93 -1.02 17.98 9.32
N THR A 94 -0.54 16.93 10.00
CA THR A 94 -1.03 16.55 11.33
C THR A 94 -0.65 17.58 12.41
N SER A 95 0.56 18.15 12.35
CA SER A 95 1.03 19.12 13.35
C SER A 95 0.51 20.54 13.14
N SER A 96 0.26 20.94 11.89
CA SER A 96 -0.31 22.26 11.56
C SER A 96 -1.80 22.37 11.87
N GLY A 97 -2.48 21.25 12.08
CA GLY A 97 -3.93 21.20 12.27
C GLY A 97 -4.70 21.54 10.99
N GLU A 98 -4.11 21.31 9.81
CA GLU A 98 -4.79 21.48 8.53
C GLU A 98 -6.11 20.68 8.52
N ASN A 99 -7.16 21.26 7.93
CA ASN A 99 -8.44 20.56 7.79
C ASN A 99 -8.30 19.43 6.77
N TYR A 100 -8.34 18.19 7.26
CA TYR A 100 -8.58 16.98 6.50
C TYR A 100 -9.53 16.08 7.31
N ASP A 101 -10.17 15.14 6.64
CA ASP A 101 -11.12 14.23 7.28
C ASP A 101 -10.50 12.87 7.50
N ILE A 102 -9.94 12.26 6.44
CA ILE A 102 -9.36 10.92 6.45
C ILE A 102 -7.90 10.99 5.98
N ALA A 103 -7.03 10.16 6.53
CA ALA A 103 -5.69 9.96 5.99
C ALA A 103 -5.27 8.49 6.09
N PHE A 104 -4.42 8.04 5.16
CA PHE A 104 -3.59 6.87 5.39
C PHE A 104 -2.57 7.19 6.49
N ALA A 105 -2.52 6.39 7.55
CA ALA A 105 -1.77 6.73 8.75
C ALA A 105 -0.26 6.73 8.50
N SER A 106 0.42 7.76 9.01
CA SER A 106 1.87 7.76 9.19
C SER A 106 2.18 7.74 10.68
N ASN A 107 3.21 6.98 11.07
CA ASN A 107 3.67 6.85 12.46
C ASN A 107 2.52 6.64 13.47
N TYR A 108 1.61 5.71 13.15
CA TYR A 108 0.28 5.56 13.77
C TYR A 108 0.33 5.57 15.30
N VAL A 109 1.15 4.70 15.90
CA VAL A 109 1.21 4.52 17.36
C VAL A 109 1.56 5.83 18.08
N VAL A 110 2.57 6.54 17.58
CA VAL A 110 3.03 7.80 18.17
C VAL A 110 1.99 8.90 18.02
N ASN A 111 1.39 9.02 16.83
CA ASN A 111 0.42 10.09 16.55
C ASN A 111 -0.93 9.88 17.24
N ALA A 112 -1.37 8.63 17.40
CA ALA A 112 -2.55 8.30 18.20
C ALA A 112 -2.36 8.71 19.66
N GLN A 113 -1.20 8.42 20.27
CA GLN A 113 -0.88 8.85 21.64
C GLN A 113 -0.82 10.38 21.80
N LYS A 114 -0.46 11.11 20.74
CA LYS A 114 -0.44 12.58 20.71
C LYS A 114 -1.82 13.22 20.52
N GLY A 115 -2.87 12.42 20.31
CA GLY A 115 -4.23 12.94 20.09
C GLY A 115 -4.48 13.50 18.69
N ALA A 116 -3.66 13.09 17.70
CA ALA A 116 -3.85 13.48 16.30
C ALA A 116 -5.13 12.92 15.67
N TYR A 117 -5.55 11.74 16.13
CA TYR A 117 -6.63 10.96 15.51
C TYR A 117 -7.86 10.92 16.42
N ALA A 118 -9.04 10.90 15.81
CA ALA A 118 -10.29 10.72 16.51
C ALA A 118 -10.37 9.31 17.12
N ASP A 119 -10.91 9.21 18.34
CA ASP A 119 -11.28 7.92 18.93
C ASP A 119 -12.46 7.32 18.15
N LEU A 120 -12.26 6.13 17.58
CA LEU A 120 -13.25 5.47 16.74
C LEU A 120 -14.10 4.46 17.52
N THR A 121 -13.85 4.28 18.82
CA THR A 121 -14.48 3.23 19.65
C THR A 121 -16.01 3.30 19.63
N ASP A 122 -16.59 4.50 19.68
CA ASP A 122 -18.04 4.67 19.61
C ASP A 122 -18.57 4.69 18.17
N LEU A 123 -17.83 5.26 17.22
CA LEU A 123 -18.17 5.24 15.80
C LEU A 123 -18.28 3.79 15.27
N TYR A 124 -17.46 2.87 15.78
CA TYR A 124 -17.55 1.45 15.46
C TYR A 124 -18.82 0.76 15.95
N LYS A 125 -19.51 1.31 16.95
CA LYS A 125 -20.77 0.73 17.46
C LYS A 125 -21.96 1.07 16.56
N LYS A 126 -21.83 2.11 15.72
CA LYS A 126 -22.91 2.62 14.88
C LYS A 126 -22.48 2.78 13.41
N GLU A 127 -21.76 3.83 13.07
CA GLU A 127 -21.40 4.17 11.68
C GLU A 127 -20.48 3.12 11.03
N GLY A 128 -19.57 2.53 11.81
CA GLY A 128 -18.60 1.51 11.36
C GLY A 128 -18.97 0.07 11.75
N ALA A 129 -20.20 -0.20 12.18
CA ALA A 129 -20.56 -1.47 12.80
C ALA A 129 -20.46 -2.67 11.85
N GLU A 130 -20.68 -2.48 10.56
CA GLU A 130 -20.58 -3.55 9.57
C GLU A 130 -19.11 -3.88 9.28
N LEU A 131 -18.28 -2.86 9.04
CA LEU A 131 -16.85 -3.04 8.79
C LEU A 131 -16.15 -3.68 9.99
N TYR A 132 -16.52 -3.30 11.23
CA TYR A 132 -15.90 -3.83 12.45
C TYR A 132 -16.09 -5.35 12.58
N LYS A 133 -17.24 -5.87 12.13
CA LYS A 133 -17.54 -7.32 12.16
C LYS A 133 -16.65 -8.12 11.21
N ALA A 134 -16.12 -7.50 10.16
CA ALA A 134 -15.23 -8.16 9.21
C ALA A 134 -13.76 -8.20 9.70
N LEU A 135 -13.41 -7.48 10.77
CA LEU A 135 -12.05 -7.41 11.27
C LEU A 135 -11.69 -8.66 12.08
N ASP A 136 -10.57 -9.30 11.71
CA ASP A 136 -9.90 -10.27 12.57
C ASP A 136 -9.53 -9.62 13.92
N PRO A 137 -9.70 -10.30 15.07
CA PRO A 137 -9.36 -9.75 16.38
C PRO A 137 -7.93 -9.22 16.50
N ALA A 138 -6.99 -9.74 15.71
CA ALA A 138 -5.62 -9.22 15.67
C ALA A 138 -5.55 -7.77 15.17
N TYR A 139 -6.40 -7.35 14.22
CA TYR A 139 -6.47 -5.96 13.80
C TYR A 139 -6.94 -5.04 14.92
N ILE A 140 -7.93 -5.49 15.71
CA ILE A 140 -8.43 -4.71 16.85
C ILE A 140 -7.33 -4.60 17.91
N LYS A 141 -6.70 -5.72 18.28
CA LYS A 141 -5.63 -5.76 19.28
C LYS A 141 -4.42 -4.92 18.87
N GLY A 142 -3.93 -5.11 17.64
CA GLY A 142 -2.76 -4.42 17.11
C GLY A 142 -2.95 -2.92 16.92
N ASN A 143 -4.20 -2.46 16.77
CA ASN A 143 -4.51 -1.04 16.61
C ASN A 143 -5.06 -0.37 17.86
N SER A 144 -5.22 -1.08 18.97
CA SER A 144 -5.71 -0.51 20.23
C SER A 144 -4.59 0.15 21.01
N ILE A 145 -4.79 1.42 21.39
CA ILE A 145 -3.84 2.23 22.15
C ILE A 145 -4.57 2.81 23.35
N ASN A 146 -4.09 2.52 24.55
CA ASN A 146 -4.72 2.95 25.81
C ASN A 146 -6.23 2.60 25.90
N GLY A 147 -6.60 1.40 25.44
CA GLY A 147 -7.98 0.90 25.47
C GLY A 147 -8.92 1.50 24.43
N LYS A 148 -8.42 2.32 23.50
CA LYS A 148 -9.18 2.95 22.41
C LYS A 148 -8.62 2.54 21.06
N ILE A 149 -9.47 2.50 20.03
CA ILE A 149 -9.06 2.22 18.65
C ILE A 149 -9.12 3.51 17.84
N TYR A 150 -8.06 3.83 17.10
CA TYR A 150 -7.91 5.07 16.34
C TYR A 150 -7.79 4.85 14.82
N ALA A 151 -7.86 3.61 14.36
CA ALA A 151 -7.71 3.24 12.96
C ALA A 151 -8.88 2.40 12.44
N VAL A 152 -9.15 2.57 11.14
CA VAL A 152 -9.84 1.62 10.26
C VAL A 152 -8.77 0.86 9.48
N PRO A 153 -8.37 -0.35 9.95
CA PRO A 153 -7.44 -1.18 9.22
C PRO A 153 -8.11 -1.82 8.00
N VAL A 154 -7.39 -1.91 6.89
CA VAL A 154 -7.83 -2.66 5.71
C VAL A 154 -7.80 -4.16 6.03
N ALA A 155 -8.95 -4.82 5.96
CA ALA A 155 -9.07 -6.26 6.21
C ALA A 155 -8.50 -7.08 5.04
N ALA A 156 -7.18 -7.26 4.99
CA ALA A 156 -6.48 -8.04 3.98
C ALA A 156 -5.50 -9.03 4.63
N ASN A 157 -4.20 -8.79 4.50
CA ASN A 157 -3.13 -9.68 4.98
C ASN A 157 -2.87 -9.51 6.48
N VAL A 158 -3.76 -10.04 7.32
CA VAL A 158 -3.62 -9.98 8.80
C VAL A 158 -2.33 -10.66 9.28
N ALA A 159 -1.87 -11.65 8.51
CA ALA A 159 -0.53 -12.19 8.57
C ALA A 159 0.06 -12.14 7.16
N SER A 160 1.38 -11.97 7.09
CA SER A 160 2.14 -11.99 5.85
C SER A 160 3.56 -12.49 6.13
N SER A 161 4.26 -12.84 5.07
CA SER A 161 5.71 -12.99 5.05
C SER A 161 6.33 -11.97 4.09
N GLN A 162 7.60 -11.69 4.27
CA GLN A 162 8.42 -10.98 3.31
C GLN A 162 8.98 -12.00 2.31
N ASN A 163 9.01 -11.65 1.03
CA ASN A 163 9.38 -12.56 -0.05
C ASN A 163 10.27 -11.86 -1.07
N PHE A 164 11.22 -12.57 -1.64
CA PHE A 164 11.81 -12.17 -2.91
C PHE A 164 10.85 -12.51 -4.05
N ALA A 165 10.44 -11.50 -4.81
CA ALA A 165 9.67 -11.63 -6.04
C ALA A 165 10.59 -11.49 -7.25
N PHE A 166 10.63 -12.52 -8.09
CA PHE A 166 11.49 -12.62 -9.26
C PHE A 166 10.72 -12.36 -10.55
N ASN A 167 11.32 -11.61 -11.46
CA ASN A 167 10.82 -11.41 -12.81
C ASN A 167 10.96 -12.72 -13.63
N GLY A 168 9.83 -13.41 -13.83
CA GLY A 168 9.77 -14.70 -14.53
C GLY A 168 10.20 -14.64 -15.98
N THR A 169 10.06 -13.48 -16.66
CA THR A 169 10.57 -13.28 -18.02
C THR A 169 12.09 -13.45 -18.06
N LEU A 170 12.80 -12.87 -17.10
CA LEU A 170 14.26 -12.93 -17.02
C LEU A 170 14.75 -14.29 -16.50
N LEU A 171 14.03 -14.91 -15.57
CA LEU A 171 14.29 -16.30 -15.15
C LEU A 171 14.24 -17.25 -16.34
N ALA A 172 13.17 -17.20 -17.13
CA ALA A 172 12.99 -18.06 -18.29
C ALA A 172 14.02 -17.77 -19.40
N LYS A 173 14.30 -16.48 -19.67
CA LYS A 173 15.27 -16.07 -20.71
C LYS A 173 16.68 -16.56 -20.43
N TYR A 174 17.11 -16.54 -19.16
CA TYR A 174 18.49 -16.81 -18.77
C TYR A 174 18.71 -18.15 -18.05
N GLY A 175 17.63 -18.90 -17.80
CA GLY A 175 17.67 -20.21 -17.13
C GLY A 175 18.29 -20.14 -15.74
N ILE A 176 17.97 -19.10 -14.97
CA ILE A 176 18.51 -18.91 -13.61
C ILE A 176 17.68 -19.74 -12.63
N ASP A 177 18.34 -20.62 -11.87
CA ASP A 177 17.70 -21.38 -10.80
C ASP A 177 17.69 -20.59 -9.49
N ILE A 178 16.50 -20.46 -8.90
CA ILE A 178 16.25 -19.79 -7.61
C ILE A 178 15.90 -20.78 -6.49
N SER A 179 16.03 -22.09 -6.73
CA SER A 179 15.64 -23.14 -5.80
C SER A 179 16.26 -22.96 -4.41
N GLY A 180 17.55 -22.60 -4.34
CA GLY A 180 18.33 -22.39 -3.12
C GLY A 180 18.24 -21.00 -2.48
N VAL A 181 17.42 -20.09 -3.01
CA VAL A 181 17.27 -18.75 -2.41
C VAL A 181 16.29 -18.79 -1.23
N THR A 182 16.80 -18.50 -0.02
CA THR A 182 16.04 -18.49 1.23
C THR A 182 16.37 -17.31 2.16
N SER A 183 17.36 -16.47 1.81
CA SER A 183 17.83 -15.33 2.61
C SER A 183 18.53 -14.32 1.72
N TYR A 184 18.85 -13.13 2.25
CA TYR A 184 19.67 -12.15 1.52
C TYR A 184 21.02 -12.74 1.10
N GLU A 185 21.67 -13.54 1.94
CA GLU A 185 22.99 -14.13 1.67
C GLU A 185 22.92 -15.11 0.51
N THR A 186 21.89 -15.98 0.50
CA THR A 186 21.69 -16.97 -0.57
C THR A 186 21.14 -16.36 -1.87
N LEU A 187 20.79 -15.08 -1.87
CA LEU A 187 20.42 -14.33 -3.07
C LEU A 187 21.64 -13.95 -3.92
N GLU A 188 22.83 -13.80 -3.32
CA GLU A 188 24.03 -13.32 -4.03
C GLU A 188 24.36 -14.08 -5.33
N PRO A 189 24.33 -15.43 -5.37
CA PRO A 189 24.70 -16.18 -6.57
C PRO A 189 23.77 -15.92 -7.76
N VAL A 190 22.48 -15.61 -7.51
CA VAL A 190 21.53 -15.30 -8.59
C VAL A 190 21.68 -13.85 -9.05
N LEU A 191 22.02 -12.92 -8.15
CA LEU A 191 22.32 -11.52 -8.52
C LEU A 191 23.58 -11.43 -9.39
N LYS A 192 24.60 -12.22 -9.06
CA LYS A 192 25.81 -12.32 -9.88
C LYS A 192 25.49 -12.80 -11.30
N GLN A 193 24.73 -13.89 -11.43
CA GLN A 193 24.36 -14.45 -12.73
C GLN A 193 23.59 -13.46 -13.59
N ILE A 194 22.59 -12.76 -13.04
CA ILE A 194 21.83 -11.80 -13.83
C ILE A 194 22.69 -10.58 -14.19
N LYS A 195 23.60 -10.14 -13.31
CA LYS A 195 24.49 -9.01 -13.62
C LYS A 195 25.44 -9.33 -14.78
N GLU A 196 25.91 -10.57 -14.88
CA GLU A 196 26.75 -11.04 -15.98
C GLU A 196 25.96 -11.20 -17.29
N LYS A 197 24.72 -11.72 -17.22
CA LYS A 197 23.89 -12.03 -18.40
C LYS A 197 23.07 -10.84 -18.92
N ALA A 198 22.75 -9.89 -18.06
CA ALA A 198 21.89 -8.73 -18.34
C ALA A 198 22.39 -7.50 -17.55
N PRO A 199 23.52 -6.89 -17.95
CA PRO A 199 24.18 -5.84 -17.18
C PRO A 199 23.35 -4.56 -16.99
N ASP A 200 22.39 -4.32 -17.89
CA ASP A 200 21.48 -3.16 -17.89
C ASP A 200 20.26 -3.34 -16.96
N VAL A 201 20.01 -4.56 -16.48
CA VAL A 201 18.95 -4.85 -15.50
C VAL A 201 19.48 -4.57 -14.10
N VAL A 202 18.68 -3.94 -13.25
CA VAL A 202 18.98 -3.83 -11.82
C VAL A 202 18.78 -5.20 -11.15
N PRO A 203 19.84 -5.86 -10.62
CA PRO A 203 19.71 -7.19 -10.06
C PRO A 203 18.72 -7.25 -8.90
N PHE A 204 18.90 -6.39 -7.88
CA PHE A 204 17.99 -6.26 -6.74
C PHE A 204 17.45 -4.83 -6.65
N ALA A 205 16.18 -4.67 -6.98
CA ALA A 205 15.49 -3.38 -7.01
C ALA A 205 15.00 -3.01 -5.60
N VAL A 206 15.69 -2.04 -4.98
CA VAL A 206 15.38 -1.47 -3.67
C VAL A 206 15.41 0.06 -3.73
N THR A 207 14.69 0.73 -2.82
CA THR A 207 14.55 2.19 -2.77
C THR A 207 15.12 2.77 -1.47
N LYS A 208 15.16 4.10 -1.34
CA LYS A 208 15.78 4.80 -0.19
C LYS A 208 15.20 4.46 1.18
N ASN A 209 13.98 3.97 1.25
CA ASN A 209 13.30 3.59 2.50
C ASN A 209 13.44 2.10 2.84
N PHE A 210 14.22 1.34 2.07
CA PHE A 210 14.41 -0.09 2.27
C PHE A 210 15.11 -0.38 3.61
N ILE A 211 14.56 -1.33 4.36
CA ILE A 211 15.13 -1.90 5.59
C ILE A 211 15.07 -3.43 5.40
N PRO A 212 16.17 -4.17 5.65
CA PRO A 212 16.12 -5.62 5.59
C PRO A 212 15.05 -6.17 6.54
N SER A 213 14.35 -7.19 6.08
CA SER A 213 13.33 -7.90 6.81
C SER A 213 13.92 -9.05 7.61
N ASP A 214 13.29 -9.32 8.75
CA ASP A 214 13.66 -10.40 9.65
C ASP A 214 12.40 -10.82 10.44
N ASN A 215 12.49 -11.91 11.20
CA ASN A 215 11.50 -12.37 12.16
C ASN A 215 11.49 -11.49 13.42
N PHE A 216 11.21 -10.20 13.22
CA PHE A 216 11.03 -9.21 14.28
C PHE A 216 9.57 -8.81 14.41
N ASP A 217 9.15 -8.52 15.64
CA ASP A 217 7.97 -7.70 15.92
C ASP A 217 8.40 -6.33 16.42
N TYR A 218 7.75 -5.29 15.93
CA TYR A 218 8.08 -3.90 16.21
C TYR A 218 7.01 -3.33 17.16
N PRO A 219 7.36 -3.05 18.43
CA PRO A 219 6.41 -2.47 19.39
C PRO A 219 6.01 -1.02 19.05
N VAL A 220 6.86 -0.33 18.27
CA VAL A 220 6.69 1.03 17.75
C VAL A 220 7.14 0.99 16.27
N PRO A 221 6.66 1.87 15.37
CA PRO A 221 7.04 1.81 13.95
C PRO A 221 8.54 1.64 13.67
N ASN A 222 8.85 0.91 12.60
CA ASN A 222 10.19 0.43 12.22
C ASN A 222 11.22 1.53 11.85
N GLY A 223 10.84 2.80 11.94
CA GLY A 223 11.78 3.93 11.94
C GLY A 223 12.66 3.98 13.19
N LEU A 224 12.25 3.31 14.28
CA LEU A 224 13.08 3.12 15.47
C LEU A 224 13.78 1.74 15.47
N PRO A 225 14.92 1.60 16.16
CA PRO A 225 15.70 0.36 16.14
C PRO A 225 15.20 -0.74 17.08
N PHE A 226 14.14 -0.50 17.84
CA PHE A 226 13.69 -1.37 18.92
C PHE A 226 12.78 -2.49 18.38
N VAL A 227 13.15 -3.74 18.64
CA VAL A 227 12.43 -4.93 18.17
C VAL A 227 12.30 -5.96 19.27
N ILE A 228 11.29 -6.83 19.16
CA ILE A 228 11.23 -8.12 19.82
C ILE A 228 11.75 -9.15 18.81
N ASP A 229 12.81 -9.86 19.17
CA ASP A 229 13.36 -10.95 18.35
C ASP A 229 12.51 -12.21 18.51
N LEU A 230 11.76 -12.59 17.47
CA LEU A 230 10.88 -13.76 17.49
C LEU A 230 11.64 -15.09 17.40
N GLU A 231 12.93 -15.05 17.05
CA GLU A 231 13.83 -16.21 17.08
C GLU A 231 14.70 -16.25 18.35
N GLY A 232 14.65 -15.20 19.16
CA GLY A 232 15.44 -15.03 20.38
C GLY A 232 14.60 -15.10 21.65
N ASP A 233 15.03 -14.34 22.66
CA ASP A 233 14.29 -14.15 23.91
C ASP A 233 13.15 -13.13 23.69
N THR A 234 11.95 -13.66 23.42
CA THR A 234 10.74 -12.86 23.12
C THR A 234 10.23 -12.01 24.29
N THR A 235 10.84 -12.10 25.48
CA THR A 235 10.51 -11.25 26.63
C THR A 235 11.29 -9.93 26.65
N LYS A 236 12.27 -9.76 25.75
CA LYS A 236 13.15 -8.60 25.69
C LYS A 236 12.93 -7.74 24.47
N ILE A 237 13.06 -6.44 24.67
CA ILE A 237 13.23 -5.48 23.59
C ILE A 237 14.72 -5.31 23.36
N VAL A 238 15.17 -5.55 22.14
CA VAL A 238 16.57 -5.45 21.72
C VAL A 238 16.72 -4.42 20.62
N ASN A 239 17.94 -3.94 20.44
CA ASN A 239 18.31 -3.10 19.30
C ASN A 239 18.60 -3.99 18.09
N ARG A 240 17.87 -3.82 16.97
CA ARG A 240 18.07 -4.63 15.76
C ARG A 240 19.51 -4.58 15.24
N TYR A 241 20.21 -3.46 15.44
CA TYR A 241 21.61 -3.29 15.02
C TYR A 241 22.61 -4.08 15.87
N GLU A 242 22.17 -4.67 16.99
CA GLU A 242 22.96 -5.55 17.84
C GLU A 242 22.65 -7.03 17.61
N VAL A 243 21.57 -7.35 16.88
CA VAL A 243 21.20 -8.73 16.54
C VAL A 243 22.18 -9.29 15.49
N PRO A 244 22.89 -10.41 15.75
CA PRO A 244 23.97 -10.88 14.88
C PRO A 244 23.56 -11.14 13.43
N ARG A 245 22.42 -11.82 13.19
CA ARG A 245 21.94 -12.14 11.83
C ARG A 245 21.50 -10.89 11.06
N PHE A 246 20.90 -9.91 11.75
CA PHE A 246 20.52 -8.65 11.13
C PHE A 246 21.74 -7.82 10.72
N LYS A 247 22.80 -7.81 11.55
CA LYS A 247 24.09 -7.22 11.17
C LYS A 247 24.68 -7.90 9.94
N GLU A 248 24.49 -9.21 9.80
CA GLU A 248 24.95 -9.94 8.61
C GLU A 248 24.15 -9.54 7.37
N HIS A 249 22.83 -9.41 7.45
CA HIS A 249 22.01 -8.86 6.35
C HIS A 249 22.50 -7.48 5.90
N LEU A 250 22.86 -6.60 6.85
CA LEU A 250 23.43 -5.28 6.52
C LEU A 250 24.78 -5.38 5.80
N LYS A 251 25.67 -6.30 6.22
CA LYS A 251 26.94 -6.53 5.50
C LYS A 251 26.69 -7.09 4.10
N THR A 252 25.75 -8.02 3.95
CA THR A 252 25.34 -8.58 2.66
C THR A 252 24.83 -7.49 1.73
N LEU A 253 23.96 -6.59 2.20
CA LEU A 253 23.47 -5.46 1.41
C LEU A 253 24.58 -4.48 1.03
N HIS A 254 25.55 -4.25 1.93
CA HIS A 254 26.73 -3.44 1.58
C HIS A 254 27.57 -4.11 0.49
N LYS A 255 27.77 -5.43 0.55
CA LYS A 255 28.41 -6.19 -0.53
C LYS A 255 27.64 -6.10 -1.84
N PHE A 256 26.31 -6.10 -1.79
CA PHE A 256 25.46 -5.90 -2.98
C PHE A 256 25.63 -4.50 -3.57
N TYR A 257 25.81 -3.49 -2.73
CA TYR A 257 26.13 -2.14 -3.16
C TYR A 257 27.48 -2.08 -3.87
N GLU A 258 28.54 -2.61 -3.25
CA GLU A 258 29.89 -2.62 -3.83
C GLU A 258 29.95 -3.38 -5.16
N ALA A 259 29.20 -4.49 -5.27
CA ALA A 259 29.11 -5.30 -6.49
C ALA A 259 28.17 -4.70 -7.57
N GLY A 260 27.45 -3.61 -7.27
CA GLY A 260 26.50 -2.98 -8.19
C GLY A 260 25.25 -3.83 -8.45
N TYR A 261 24.84 -4.64 -7.47
CA TYR A 261 23.59 -5.41 -7.51
C TYR A 261 22.37 -4.61 -7.07
N ILE A 262 22.56 -3.57 -6.25
CA ILE A 262 21.53 -2.58 -5.93
C ILE A 262 21.87 -1.23 -6.59
N PRO A 263 20.89 -0.31 -6.77
CA PRO A 263 21.15 1.00 -7.37
C PRO A 263 22.24 1.79 -6.63
N LYS A 264 23.15 2.44 -7.37
CA LYS A 264 24.24 3.25 -6.78
C LYS A 264 23.72 4.47 -6.03
N ASP A 265 22.58 5.00 -6.45
CA ASP A 265 21.90 6.16 -5.88
C ASP A 265 20.76 5.73 -4.92
N VAL A 266 20.73 4.46 -4.46
CA VAL A 266 19.63 3.90 -3.65
C VAL A 266 19.25 4.78 -2.45
N ALA A 267 20.21 5.44 -1.80
CA ALA A 267 19.96 6.27 -0.62
C ALA A 267 19.28 7.62 -0.93
N THR A 268 19.23 8.04 -2.20
CA THR A 268 18.71 9.35 -2.62
C THR A 268 17.64 9.27 -3.71
N SER A 269 17.58 8.17 -4.47
CA SER A 269 16.70 8.01 -5.62
C SER A 269 15.22 7.92 -5.24
N ASP A 270 14.38 8.58 -6.05
CA ASP A 270 12.93 8.41 -6.06
C ASP A 270 12.47 7.52 -7.24
N THR A 271 13.41 6.86 -7.92
CA THR A 271 13.11 5.96 -9.04
C THR A 271 12.24 4.80 -8.57
N SER A 272 11.08 4.65 -9.20
CA SER A 272 10.20 3.49 -9.03
C SER A 272 10.55 2.39 -10.04
N PHE A 273 10.36 1.13 -9.63
CA PHE A 273 10.52 -0.03 -10.49
C PHE A 273 9.14 -0.57 -10.85
N ASP A 274 8.69 -0.29 -12.07
CA ASP A 274 7.40 -0.77 -12.58
C ASP A 274 7.39 -2.30 -12.69
N LEU A 275 6.42 -2.94 -12.05
CA LEU A 275 6.25 -4.40 -12.02
C LEU A 275 6.14 -5.01 -13.43
N GLN A 276 5.65 -4.26 -14.41
CA GLN A 276 5.47 -4.74 -15.78
C GLN A 276 6.75 -4.67 -16.63
N GLN A 277 7.73 -3.88 -16.22
CA GLN A 277 8.95 -3.68 -16.99
C GLN A 277 10.01 -4.74 -16.69
N ASP A 278 10.98 -4.89 -17.58
CA ASP A 278 12.14 -5.77 -17.41
C ASP A 278 13.38 -4.99 -16.92
N THR A 279 13.16 -3.89 -16.19
CA THR A 279 14.23 -3.05 -15.61
C THR A 279 14.83 -3.63 -14.32
N TRP A 280 14.18 -4.64 -13.74
CA TRP A 280 14.56 -5.28 -12.48
C TRP A 280 14.47 -6.80 -12.58
N PHE A 281 15.31 -7.50 -11.80
CA PHE A 281 15.32 -8.96 -11.72
C PHE A 281 14.63 -9.51 -10.47
N VAL A 282 15.02 -9.04 -9.29
CA VAL A 282 14.36 -9.38 -8.03
C VAL A 282 14.04 -8.12 -7.24
N ARG A 283 12.97 -8.17 -6.45
CA ARG A 283 12.52 -7.15 -5.50
C ARG A 283 11.95 -7.84 -4.26
N GLU A 284 11.78 -7.10 -3.18
CA GLU A 284 11.15 -7.61 -1.96
C GLU A 284 9.68 -7.19 -1.89
N GLU A 285 8.79 -8.15 -1.66
CA GLU A 285 7.35 -7.96 -1.62
C GLU A 285 6.74 -8.63 -0.37
N THR A 286 5.75 -7.97 0.20
CA THR A 286 4.92 -8.57 1.25
C THR A 286 3.90 -9.49 0.60
N VAL A 287 3.77 -10.73 1.07
CA VAL A 287 2.75 -11.65 0.55
C VAL A 287 1.97 -12.28 1.70
N GLY A 288 0.65 -12.25 1.58
CA GLY A 288 -0.27 -12.91 2.49
C GLY A 288 -1.46 -13.58 1.78
N PRO A 289 -2.49 -14.00 2.54
CA PRO A 289 -3.58 -14.81 2.01
C PRO A 289 -4.43 -14.09 0.97
N ALA A 290 -4.55 -12.76 1.05
CA ALA A 290 -5.35 -11.96 0.12
C ALA A 290 -4.73 -11.90 -1.29
N ASP A 291 -3.45 -12.24 -1.41
CA ASP A 291 -2.69 -12.18 -2.68
C ASP A 291 -2.79 -13.51 -3.47
N TYR A 292 -3.33 -14.56 -2.83
CA TYR A 292 -3.48 -15.90 -3.38
C TYR A 292 -2.17 -16.42 -4.00
N GLY A 293 -1.10 -16.42 -3.19
CA GLY A 293 0.24 -16.82 -3.61
C GLY A 293 0.88 -15.77 -4.52
N ASN A 294 1.39 -16.19 -5.68
CA ASN A 294 2.00 -15.28 -6.66
C ASN A 294 1.00 -14.69 -7.67
N SER A 295 -0.29 -15.05 -7.57
CA SER A 295 -1.27 -14.74 -8.62
C SER A 295 -1.57 -13.24 -8.73
N LEU A 296 -1.67 -12.52 -7.61
CA LEU A 296 -1.83 -11.07 -7.59
C LEU A 296 -0.65 -10.37 -8.25
N LEU A 297 0.58 -10.67 -7.80
CA LEU A 297 1.80 -10.09 -8.36
C LEU A 297 1.92 -10.39 -9.87
N SER A 298 1.61 -11.63 -10.28
CA SER A 298 1.65 -12.01 -11.70
C SER A 298 0.61 -11.26 -12.54
N ARG A 299 -0.58 -11.00 -11.97
CA ARG A 299 -1.63 -10.21 -12.62
C ARG A 299 -1.21 -8.75 -12.79
N VAL A 300 -0.70 -8.13 -11.73
CA VAL A 300 -0.27 -6.72 -11.70
C VAL A 300 0.93 -6.50 -12.64
N ALA A 301 1.89 -7.43 -12.63
CA ALA A 301 3.06 -7.42 -13.50
C ALA A 301 2.75 -7.85 -14.94
N ASN A 302 1.57 -8.41 -15.20
CA ASN A 302 1.17 -9.01 -16.47
C ASN A 302 2.22 -10.00 -17.04
N LYS A 303 2.89 -10.74 -16.14
CA LYS A 303 3.92 -11.74 -16.44
C LYS A 303 4.02 -12.73 -15.28
N ASP A 304 4.74 -13.83 -15.48
CA ASP A 304 5.05 -14.75 -14.37
C ASP A 304 5.92 -14.04 -13.33
N ILE A 305 5.50 -14.09 -12.07
CA ILE A 305 6.30 -13.67 -10.93
C ILE A 305 6.47 -14.89 -10.01
N GLN A 306 7.71 -15.23 -9.68
CA GLN A 306 8.00 -16.30 -8.73
C GLN A 306 8.38 -15.72 -7.38
N ILE A 307 7.89 -16.31 -6.29
CA ILE A 307 8.13 -15.80 -4.93
C ILE A 307 8.92 -16.79 -4.07
N LYS A 308 9.81 -16.28 -3.24
CA LYS A 308 10.58 -17.05 -2.24
C LYS A 308 10.49 -16.37 -0.87
N PRO A 309 9.87 -17.00 0.14
CA PRO A 309 9.74 -16.40 1.46
C PRO A 309 11.10 -16.28 2.15
N ILE A 310 11.32 -15.15 2.83
CA ILE A 310 12.50 -14.86 3.65
C ILE A 310 12.19 -14.73 5.14
N THR A 311 10.91 -14.50 5.50
CA THR A 311 10.46 -14.47 6.90
C THR A 311 9.31 -15.45 7.12
N ASN A 312 9.03 -15.75 8.39
CA ASN A 312 7.88 -16.52 8.79
C ASN A 312 6.58 -15.75 8.50
N PHE A 313 5.53 -16.51 8.22
CA PHE A 313 4.17 -16.00 8.07
C PHE A 313 3.52 -15.84 9.45
N ILE A 314 3.35 -14.61 9.93
CA ILE A 314 2.88 -14.36 11.30
C ILE A 314 1.98 -13.11 11.40
N LYS A 315 1.02 -13.15 12.33
CA LYS A 315 0.28 -11.95 12.77
C LYS A 315 1.14 -11.20 13.77
N LYS A 316 1.48 -9.95 13.48
CA LYS A 316 2.29 -9.07 14.35
C LYS A 316 1.84 -7.63 14.19
N ASN A 317 2.36 -6.72 15.02
CA ASN A 317 1.92 -5.32 14.99
C ASN A 317 2.02 -4.73 13.59
N GLN A 318 3.15 -4.96 12.91
CA GLN A 318 3.38 -4.47 11.54
C GLN A 318 2.31 -4.94 10.54
N THR A 319 1.92 -6.22 10.54
CA THR A 319 0.94 -6.75 9.58
C THR A 319 -0.46 -6.19 9.86
N THR A 320 -0.78 -5.96 11.13
CA THR A 320 -2.08 -5.38 11.53
C THR A 320 -2.17 -3.87 11.34
N GLN A 321 -1.04 -3.18 11.18
CA GLN A 321 -0.95 -1.72 11.10
C GLN A 321 -0.52 -1.21 9.70
N VAL A 322 -0.26 -2.12 8.75
CA VAL A 322 0.32 -1.79 7.44
C VAL A 322 -0.52 -0.80 6.65
N ALA A 323 -1.84 -0.90 6.75
CA ALA A 323 -2.79 -0.09 6.01
C ALA A 323 -3.93 0.38 6.90
N ASN A 324 -3.65 1.46 7.62
CA ASN A 324 -4.58 2.09 8.53
C ASN A 324 -5.12 3.40 7.94
N PHE A 325 -6.43 3.52 7.86
CA PHE A 325 -7.06 4.83 7.70
C PHE A 325 -7.39 5.42 9.06
N VAL A 326 -7.10 6.71 9.24
CA VAL A 326 -7.39 7.46 10.46
C VAL A 326 -8.33 8.61 10.13
N ILE A 327 -9.18 8.97 11.10
CA ILE A 327 -10.01 10.17 11.02
C ILE A 327 -9.30 11.27 11.83
N SER A 328 -9.15 12.46 11.25
CA SER A 328 -8.55 13.61 11.96
C SER A 328 -9.33 13.91 13.23
N ASN A 329 -8.63 14.12 14.35
CA ASN A 329 -9.29 14.56 15.58
C ASN A 329 -9.96 15.94 15.42
N ASN A 330 -9.50 16.74 14.45
CA ASN A 330 -10.04 18.06 14.13
C ASN A 330 -11.13 18.02 13.03
N SER A 331 -11.43 16.85 12.46
CA SER A 331 -12.48 16.75 11.43
C SER A 331 -13.84 17.18 12.01
N LYS A 332 -14.58 17.95 11.20
CA LYS A 332 -15.96 18.35 11.49
C LYS A 332 -16.99 17.32 11.00
N ASN A 333 -16.53 16.24 10.36
CA ASN A 333 -17.36 15.28 9.64
C ASN A 333 -17.10 13.83 10.08
N LYS A 334 -16.72 13.60 11.34
CA LYS A 334 -16.23 12.30 11.84
C LYS A 334 -17.20 11.14 11.57
N GLU A 335 -18.49 11.35 11.79
CA GLU A 335 -19.54 10.36 11.52
C GLU A 335 -19.60 10.03 10.04
N LYS A 336 -19.70 11.05 9.16
CA LYS A 336 -19.71 10.85 7.70
C LYS A 336 -18.42 10.21 7.19
N SER A 337 -17.27 10.55 7.76
CA SER A 337 -16.00 9.91 7.43
C SER A 337 -16.00 8.42 7.76
N MET A 338 -16.54 8.05 8.92
CA MET A 338 -16.71 6.63 9.28
C MET A 338 -17.71 5.93 8.35
N GLU A 339 -18.82 6.57 7.99
CA GLU A 339 -19.80 6.01 7.04
C GLU A 339 -19.17 5.76 5.66
N VAL A 340 -18.34 6.69 5.16
CA VAL A 340 -17.57 6.50 3.92
C VAL A 340 -16.58 5.34 4.05
N LEU A 341 -15.82 5.26 5.15
CA LEU A 341 -14.88 4.16 5.40
C LEU A 341 -15.60 2.82 5.53
N ASN A 342 -16.76 2.77 6.17
CA ASN A 342 -17.60 1.58 6.25
C ASN A 342 -17.99 1.13 4.83
N LEU A 343 -18.54 2.04 4.02
CA LEU A 343 -18.99 1.73 2.68
C LEU A 343 -17.83 1.25 1.77
N LEU A 344 -16.65 1.86 1.87
CA LEU A 344 -15.45 1.43 1.14
C LEU A 344 -15.04 -0.01 1.49
N ASN A 345 -15.32 -0.47 2.70
CA ASN A 345 -14.94 -1.81 3.18
C ASN A 345 -16.06 -2.85 3.09
N THR A 346 -17.32 -2.44 2.85
CA THR A 346 -18.47 -3.37 2.86
C THR A 346 -19.23 -3.41 1.53
N ASN A 347 -19.12 -2.39 0.69
CA ASN A 347 -19.77 -2.36 -0.62
C ASN A 347 -18.83 -2.88 -1.72
N PRO A 348 -19.11 -4.07 -2.29
CA PRO A 348 -18.24 -4.66 -3.30
C PRO A 348 -18.27 -3.90 -4.63
N GLU A 349 -19.37 -3.25 -5.02
CA GLU A 349 -19.43 -2.47 -6.27
C GLU A 349 -18.52 -1.24 -6.19
N LEU A 350 -18.60 -0.51 -5.07
CA LEU A 350 -17.74 0.64 -4.80
C LEU A 350 -16.26 0.23 -4.75
N LEU A 351 -15.93 -0.79 -3.96
CA LEU A 351 -14.55 -1.22 -3.81
C LEU A 351 -14.00 -1.78 -5.12
N ASN A 352 -14.73 -2.64 -5.82
CA ASN A 352 -14.25 -3.18 -7.09
C ASN A 352 -14.11 -2.09 -8.17
N GLY A 353 -15.00 -1.10 -8.20
CA GLY A 353 -14.90 0.02 -9.15
C GLY A 353 -13.67 0.90 -8.91
N LEU A 354 -13.31 1.14 -7.64
CA LEU A 354 -12.09 1.85 -7.27
C LEU A 354 -10.83 1.02 -7.52
N VAL A 355 -10.89 -0.28 -7.23
CA VAL A 355 -9.72 -1.16 -7.31
C VAL A 355 -9.50 -1.59 -8.74
N TYR A 356 -10.41 -2.35 -9.35
CA TYR A 356 -10.22 -2.84 -10.71
C TYR A 356 -10.41 -1.77 -11.78
N GLY A 357 -11.00 -0.63 -11.43
CA GLY A 357 -11.34 0.44 -12.38
C GLY A 357 -12.72 0.26 -13.02
N PRO A 358 -13.04 1.05 -14.06
CA PRO A 358 -14.36 1.01 -14.70
C PRO A 358 -14.70 -0.35 -15.32
N GLU A 359 -15.84 -0.94 -14.93
CA GLU A 359 -16.39 -2.16 -15.54
C GLU A 359 -16.67 -1.93 -17.04
N GLY A 360 -16.37 -2.93 -17.87
CA GLY A 360 -16.48 -2.85 -19.34
C GLY A 360 -15.28 -2.20 -20.04
N LYS A 361 -14.41 -1.49 -19.30
CA LYS A 361 -13.10 -1.00 -19.80
C LYS A 361 -11.95 -1.82 -19.24
N ASN A 362 -11.89 -1.92 -17.91
CA ASN A 362 -10.76 -2.53 -17.21
C ASN A 362 -11.02 -4.00 -16.83
N TRP A 363 -12.28 -4.37 -16.61
CA TRP A 363 -12.69 -5.72 -16.24
C TRP A 363 -14.15 -5.99 -16.61
N GLU A 364 -14.53 -7.27 -16.68
CA GLU A 364 -15.91 -7.70 -16.86
C GLU A 364 -16.24 -8.86 -15.91
N LYS A 365 -17.52 -8.99 -15.55
CA LYS A 365 -18.00 -10.16 -14.81
C LYS A 365 -18.04 -11.37 -15.74
N PHE A 366 -17.45 -12.48 -15.31
CA PHE A 366 -17.56 -13.75 -16.02
C PHE A 366 -18.41 -14.74 -15.21
N GLN A 367 -19.49 -15.24 -15.81
CA GLN A 367 -20.36 -16.25 -15.20
C GLN A 367 -19.78 -17.65 -15.43
N VAL A 368 -19.25 -18.25 -14.37
CA VAL A 368 -19.12 -19.71 -14.23
C VAL A 368 -19.94 -20.08 -12.99
N LYS A 369 -20.45 -21.32 -12.87
CA LYS A 369 -21.23 -21.87 -11.73
C LYS A 369 -20.60 -21.70 -10.31
N LYS A 370 -19.51 -20.95 -10.18
CA LYS A 370 -19.07 -20.19 -9.01
C LYS A 370 -18.37 -18.93 -9.55
N THR A 371 -18.81 -17.75 -9.12
CA THR A 371 -18.28 -16.46 -9.59
C THR A 371 -16.77 -16.37 -9.41
N VAL A 372 -16.02 -16.28 -10.51
CA VAL A 372 -14.60 -15.92 -10.56
C VAL A 372 -14.46 -14.84 -11.62
N LEU A 373 -13.92 -13.69 -11.25
CA LEU A 373 -13.70 -12.56 -12.16
C LEU A 373 -12.60 -12.93 -13.17
N LYS A 374 -12.83 -12.61 -14.45
CA LYS A 374 -11.87 -12.83 -15.53
C LYS A 374 -11.35 -11.46 -15.98
N SER A 375 -10.05 -11.24 -15.85
CA SER A 375 -9.40 -10.08 -16.47
C SER A 375 -9.41 -10.27 -17.99
N LEU A 376 -10.00 -9.31 -18.71
CA LEU A 376 -9.83 -9.18 -20.15
C LEU A 376 -8.56 -8.35 -20.44
N MET A 377 -7.90 -8.66 -21.55
CA MET A 377 -6.59 -8.10 -21.89
C MET A 377 -6.54 -6.56 -21.87
N ALA A 378 -5.38 -6.09 -21.42
CA ALA A 378 -4.91 -4.72 -21.23
C ALA A 378 -5.45 -3.65 -22.20
N THR A 379 -6.12 -2.62 -21.64
CA THR A 379 -5.86 -1.21 -22.00
C THR A 379 -6.20 -0.26 -20.82
N LYS A 380 -5.34 0.77 -20.68
CA LYS A 380 -5.29 1.89 -19.73
C LYS A 380 -5.56 1.60 -18.24
N GLU A 381 -4.43 1.60 -17.54
CA GLU A 381 -4.19 1.64 -16.11
C GLU A 381 -5.28 1.15 -15.16
N THR A 382 -4.97 0.02 -14.51
CA THR A 382 -5.71 -0.50 -13.37
C THR A 382 -5.06 -0.03 -12.08
N LEU A 383 -5.89 0.38 -11.13
CA LEU A 383 -5.51 0.40 -9.73
C LEU A 383 -5.43 -1.05 -9.21
N THR A 384 -4.59 -1.35 -8.24
CA THR A 384 -4.65 -2.63 -7.54
C THR A 384 -4.12 -2.44 -6.12
N TRP A 385 -4.73 -3.13 -5.15
CA TRP A 385 -4.16 -3.22 -3.82
C TRP A 385 -2.93 -4.11 -3.86
N VAL A 386 -1.77 -3.53 -3.58
CA VAL A 386 -0.54 -4.25 -3.22
C VAL A 386 -0.16 -3.73 -1.83
N ASP A 387 0.06 -4.62 -0.87
CA ASP A 387 0.46 -4.26 0.49
C ASP A 387 -0.50 -3.32 1.23
N GLY A 388 -1.79 -3.43 0.98
CA GLY A 388 -2.76 -2.51 1.58
C GLY A 388 -2.55 -1.05 1.16
N THR A 389 -1.98 -0.83 -0.04
CA THR A 389 -1.92 0.45 -0.73
C THR A 389 -2.50 0.35 -2.14
N LEU A 390 -3.20 1.38 -2.62
CA LEU A 390 -3.66 1.47 -4.00
C LEU A 390 -2.49 1.88 -4.92
N VAL A 391 -2.11 1.02 -5.87
CA VAL A 391 -1.02 1.24 -6.83
C VAL A 391 -1.56 1.29 -8.27
N THR A 392 -1.01 2.15 -9.12
CA THR A 392 -1.33 2.26 -10.56
C THR A 392 -0.43 1.35 -11.39
N THR A 393 -0.93 0.80 -12.49
CA THR A 393 -0.15 -0.07 -13.40
C THR A 393 -0.32 0.33 -14.86
N GLY A 394 0.76 0.48 -15.63
CA GLY A 394 0.74 0.87 -17.05
C GLY A 394 0.16 -0.20 -18.01
N SER A 395 0.05 0.09 -19.31
CA SER A 395 -0.57 -0.80 -20.32
C SER A 395 0.33 -1.01 -21.55
N PHE A 396 0.39 -2.22 -22.13
CA PHE A 396 0.51 -2.47 -23.60
C PHE A 396 0.16 -3.91 -24.02
N THR A 397 -0.22 -4.04 -25.30
CA THR A 397 -0.82 -5.21 -25.97
C THR A 397 0.18 -6.30 -26.36
N SER A 398 -0.11 -7.55 -25.97
CA SER A 398 0.48 -8.74 -26.57
C SER A 398 -0.54 -9.87 -26.60
N THR A 399 -1.15 -10.10 -27.76
CA THR A 399 -1.93 -11.30 -28.06
C THR A 399 -1.01 -12.51 -28.18
N LYS A 400 -1.00 -13.38 -27.17
CA LYS A 400 -0.59 -14.78 -27.34
C LYS A 400 -1.60 -15.72 -26.69
N THR A 401 -2.29 -16.46 -27.55
CA THR A 401 -3.19 -17.55 -27.20
C THR A 401 -2.37 -18.70 -26.60
N LEU A 402 -2.43 -18.88 -25.28
CA LEU A 402 -1.95 -20.11 -24.63
C LEU A 402 -3.07 -21.17 -24.72
N GLN A 403 -3.07 -21.93 -25.81
CA GLN A 403 -3.64 -23.28 -25.80
C GLN A 403 -2.62 -24.21 -25.15
N THR A 404 -2.82 -24.58 -23.89
CA THR A 404 -2.11 -25.70 -23.27
C THR A 404 -3.08 -26.76 -22.75
N ASN A 405 -2.82 -27.98 -23.20
CA ASN A 405 -3.58 -29.22 -23.04
C ASN A 405 -3.99 -29.52 -21.58
N LYS A 406 -5.29 -29.38 -21.28
CA LYS A 406 -5.90 -29.70 -19.97
C LYS A 406 -5.95 -31.20 -19.62
N SER A 407 -5.50 -32.12 -20.48
CA SER A 407 -5.75 -33.56 -20.28
C SER A 407 -4.66 -34.35 -19.56
N LYS A 408 -3.45 -33.78 -19.36
CA LYS A 408 -2.31 -34.50 -18.73
C LYS A 408 -2.06 -34.14 -17.25
N ILE A 409 -2.32 -32.90 -16.84
CA ILE A 409 -2.03 -32.42 -15.47
C ILE A 409 -3.02 -33.00 -14.44
N LEU A 410 -4.27 -33.25 -14.85
CA LEU A 410 -5.29 -33.77 -13.94
C LEU A 410 -5.08 -35.25 -13.54
N ARG A 411 -4.35 -36.06 -14.33
CA ARG A 411 -4.08 -37.46 -13.97
C ARG A 411 -2.99 -37.61 -12.91
N ASN A 412 -1.93 -36.79 -12.98
CA ASN A 412 -0.79 -36.90 -12.07
C ASN A 412 -1.11 -36.47 -10.63
N ASN A 413 -2.06 -35.54 -10.44
CA ASN A 413 -2.48 -35.13 -9.11
C ASN A 413 -3.50 -36.10 -8.48
N TRP A 414 -4.27 -36.84 -9.28
CA TRP A 414 -5.23 -37.83 -8.77
C TRP A 414 -4.55 -39.09 -8.21
N GLN A 415 -3.45 -39.53 -8.82
CA GLN A 415 -2.64 -40.63 -8.29
C GLN A 415 -1.88 -40.28 -7.01
N LYS A 416 -1.48 -39.01 -6.83
CA LYS A 416 -0.89 -38.53 -5.57
C LYS A 416 -1.92 -38.45 -4.42
N LEU A 417 -3.18 -38.14 -4.73
CA LEU A 417 -4.26 -38.07 -3.72
C LEU A 417 -4.74 -39.46 -3.26
N LYS A 418 -4.65 -40.50 -4.10
CA LYS A 418 -4.99 -41.89 -3.71
C LYS A 418 -4.05 -42.49 -2.65
N ASN A 419 -2.81 -42.03 -2.55
CA ASN A 419 -1.83 -42.53 -1.58
C ASN A 419 -1.94 -41.87 -0.19
N LEU A 420 -2.84 -40.91 0.00
CA LEU A 420 -2.98 -40.15 1.24
C LEU A 420 -4.19 -40.56 2.12
N GLN A 421 -4.90 -41.65 1.78
CA GLN A 421 -5.97 -42.27 2.60
C GLN A 421 -6.96 -41.31 3.26
N LEU A 422 -7.20 -40.15 2.65
CA LEU A 422 -8.16 -39.14 3.06
C LEU A 422 -9.13 -38.98 1.91
N LEU A 423 -10.22 -39.75 1.92
CA LEU A 423 -11.55 -39.40 1.39
C LEU A 423 -12.48 -40.63 1.44
N ASP A 424 -13.63 -40.43 2.09
CA ASP A 424 -14.75 -41.36 2.22
C ASP A 424 -15.39 -41.69 0.85
N SER A 425 -15.82 -42.93 0.68
CA SER A 425 -16.19 -43.58 -0.57
C SER A 425 -17.66 -43.37 -0.95
N SER A 426 -18.07 -42.16 -1.30
CA SER A 426 -19.47 -41.92 -1.70
C SER A 426 -19.73 -40.82 -2.75
N LEU A 427 -18.77 -40.47 -3.61
CA LEU A 427 -19.01 -39.55 -4.72
C LEU A 427 -18.63 -40.17 -6.07
N THR A 428 -19.61 -40.80 -6.71
CA THR A 428 -19.58 -41.21 -8.11
C THR A 428 -19.78 -39.99 -9.02
N LEU A 429 -18.83 -39.76 -9.92
CA LEU A 429 -18.91 -38.74 -10.97
C LEU A 429 -19.57 -39.36 -12.20
N THR A 430 -20.78 -38.93 -12.56
CA THR A 430 -21.38 -39.22 -13.87
C THR A 430 -21.01 -38.08 -14.84
N MET A 431 -20.59 -38.46 -16.04
CA MET A 431 -19.95 -37.62 -17.07
C MET A 431 -20.77 -36.41 -17.52
#